data_AF-A0A8T3RWT9-F1
#
_entry.id   AF-A0A8T3RWT9-F1
#
_cell.length_a   1.000
_cell.length_b   1.000
_cell.length_c   1.000
_cell.angle_alpha   90.00
_cell.angle_beta   90.00
_cell.angle_gamma   90.00
#
_symmetry.space_group_name_H-M   'P 1'
#
loop_
_entity.id
_entity.type
_entity.pdbx_description
1 polymer ?
#
loop_
_entity_poly.entity_id
_entity_poly.type
_entity_poly.pdbx_seq_one_letter_code
_entity_poly.pdbx_strand_id
1 'polypeptide(L)'
;MAWSKKGLLLTLLTLLSGVANAAAELPALNLTTHWVGYLCLAIFVFAYALVIMEEHLHLRKSKPVVVAAGIIWALVAGVLVQSGDTHSAGQFVRHNLLEYGELFLFLLAAMTYINTMDERGVFRALRVWLVSRGFSLRQLFWITGILAFFISGVADNLTTALLMSAVVLTLAADNKKFIVVACINVVVAANAGGAFSPFGDITTLMVWQKGVLKFHEFFVLFLPSLVNWFVPAIIMSFTVGKEKPPAQNMNADVRKGAWTVVALFVLTIILAVCGHNFLHLPPVLGMMTGLGLLKFYGYYLKRCDMRIANDHYLGEKALSVPGQPASQFNIFQSMERVEWDTLMFFYGIILCVGGLGALGYLGVMSHMMYGQLGATQANILVGIISAVVDNIPVMFAVLTMLPDMSHGQWLLVTLTAGVGGSLLSIGSAAGVAVMGQARGTYTFFAHLKWTWAIALGYAASIACHFWLNAKYF
;
A
#
# COMPACT_ATOMS: atom_id res chain seq x y z
N MET A 1 34.63 -27.75 -12.87
CA MET A 1 34.10 -27.96 -11.51
C MET A 1 32.68 -27.41 -11.48
N ALA A 2 31.70 -28.24 -11.83
CA ALA A 2 30.32 -27.85 -12.07
C ALA A 2 29.51 -27.98 -10.77
N TRP A 3 29.05 -26.86 -10.22
CA TRP A 3 28.10 -26.84 -9.11
C TRP A 3 26.71 -27.15 -9.65
N SER A 4 26.25 -28.37 -9.36
CA SER A 4 24.93 -28.89 -9.74
C SER A 4 23.82 -28.16 -8.96
N LYS A 5 22.86 -27.57 -9.70
CA LYS A 5 21.64 -26.92 -9.22
C LYS A 5 20.67 -27.84 -8.43
N LYS A 6 21.04 -29.10 -8.17
CA LYS A 6 20.22 -30.06 -7.42
C LYS A 6 20.53 -30.12 -5.92
N GLY A 7 21.63 -29.51 -5.46
CA GLY A 7 22.04 -29.55 -4.05
C GLY A 7 21.18 -28.69 -3.10
N LEU A 8 20.65 -27.56 -3.57
CA LEU A 8 19.91 -26.62 -2.71
C LEU A 8 18.45 -27.04 -2.44
N LEU A 9 17.89 -27.87 -3.33
CA LEU A 9 16.51 -28.36 -3.22
C LEU A 9 16.37 -29.61 -2.34
N LEU A 10 17.47 -30.36 -2.14
CA LEU A 10 17.48 -31.58 -1.32
C LEU A 10 17.81 -31.33 0.16
N THR A 11 18.47 -30.21 0.49
CA THR A 11 18.66 -29.77 1.88
C THR A 11 17.39 -29.22 2.53
N LEU A 12 16.36 -28.90 1.74
CA LEU A 12 15.04 -28.47 2.25
C LEU A 12 14.10 -29.63 2.62
N LEU A 13 14.46 -30.88 2.31
CA LEU A 13 13.58 -32.05 2.46
C LEU A 13 13.97 -33.02 3.60
N THR A 14 15.03 -32.74 4.38
CA THR A 14 15.57 -33.71 5.37
C THR A 14 15.68 -33.21 6.81
N LEU A 15 15.12 -32.05 7.16
CA LEU A 15 15.10 -31.55 8.55
C LEU A 15 13.74 -31.67 9.26
N LEU A 16 12.85 -32.54 8.77
CA LEU A 16 11.59 -32.91 9.44
C LEU A 16 11.81 -34.14 10.32
N SER A 17 12.35 -33.96 11.54
CA SER A 17 12.31 -34.97 12.61
C SER A 17 12.52 -34.32 13.99
N GLY A 18 11.45 -34.13 14.75
CA GLY A 18 11.47 -33.68 16.16
C GLY A 18 11.84 -32.20 16.32
N VAL A 19 11.20 -31.39 17.14
CA VAL A 19 10.79 -31.62 18.54
C VAL A 19 9.59 -30.71 18.82
N ALA A 20 8.57 -31.26 19.47
CA ALA A 20 7.47 -30.49 20.01
C ALA A 20 7.96 -29.60 21.15
N ASN A 21 7.65 -28.30 21.12
CA ASN A 21 7.61 -27.53 22.35
C ASN A 21 6.54 -26.43 22.26
N ALA A 22 5.82 -26.30 23.37
CA ALA A 22 4.54 -25.65 23.51
C ALA A 22 4.60 -24.13 23.34
N ALA A 23 3.70 -23.60 22.52
CA ALA A 23 3.15 -22.26 22.66
C ALA A 23 1.63 -22.39 22.57
N ALA A 24 0.94 -21.82 23.55
CA ALA A 24 -0.51 -21.96 23.71
C ALA A 24 -1.25 -21.10 22.68
N GLU A 25 -2.03 -21.73 21.80
CA GLU A 25 -3.20 -21.17 21.10
C GLU A 25 -3.89 -22.32 20.33
N LEU A 26 -5.20 -22.18 20.05
CA LEU A 26 -6.15 -23.19 19.52
C LEU A 26 -5.53 -24.32 18.69
N PRO A 27 -5.96 -25.60 18.83
CA PRO A 27 -5.33 -26.74 18.17
C PRO A 27 -5.39 -26.58 16.64
N ALA A 28 -4.34 -26.00 16.07
CA ALA A 28 -4.19 -25.90 14.63
C ALA A 28 -4.05 -27.32 14.10
N LEU A 29 -4.92 -27.70 13.16
CA LEU A 29 -4.81 -28.97 12.48
C LEU A 29 -3.46 -28.94 11.73
N ASN A 30 -2.48 -29.73 12.18
CA ASN A 30 -1.18 -29.77 11.53
C ASN A 30 -1.29 -30.62 10.25
N LEU A 31 -1.76 -29.98 9.18
CA LEU A 31 -1.94 -30.56 7.86
C LEU A 31 -0.79 -30.19 6.92
N THR A 32 0.33 -29.71 7.45
CA THR A 32 1.49 -29.26 6.67
C THR A 32 2.12 -30.37 5.85
N THR A 33 1.99 -31.63 6.30
CA THR A 33 2.44 -32.82 5.57
C THR A 33 1.30 -33.57 4.86
N HIS A 34 0.07 -33.07 4.96
CA HIS A 34 -1.11 -33.68 4.34
C HIS A 34 -1.26 -33.23 2.88
N TRP A 35 -1.79 -34.09 2.02
CA TRP A 35 -1.95 -33.77 0.59
C TRP A 35 -2.81 -32.52 0.35
N VAL A 36 -3.82 -32.28 1.19
CA VAL A 36 -4.63 -31.04 1.16
C VAL A 36 -3.77 -29.82 1.47
N GLY A 37 -2.86 -29.93 2.43
CA GLY A 37 -1.89 -28.89 2.73
C GLY A 37 -1.05 -28.55 1.50
N TYR A 38 -0.46 -29.55 0.84
CA TYR A 38 0.34 -29.32 -0.37
C TYR A 38 -0.49 -28.75 -1.52
N LEU A 39 -1.73 -29.22 -1.68
CA LEU A 39 -2.64 -28.71 -2.71
C LEU A 39 -3.02 -27.24 -2.47
N CYS A 40 -3.36 -26.86 -1.23
CA CYS A 40 -3.66 -25.47 -0.88
C CYS A 40 -2.45 -24.56 -1.12
N LEU A 41 -1.24 -25.01 -0.78
CA LEU A 41 0.00 -24.28 -1.07
C LEU A 41 0.22 -24.12 -2.58
N ALA A 42 0.02 -25.19 -3.36
CA ALA A 42 0.13 -25.15 -4.81
C ALA A 42 -0.90 -24.20 -5.44
N ILE A 43 -2.15 -24.20 -4.97
CA ILE A 43 -3.19 -23.28 -5.41
C ILE A 43 -2.80 -21.83 -5.10
N PHE A 44 -2.30 -21.55 -3.88
CA PHE A 44 -1.86 -20.21 -3.50
C PHE A 44 -0.70 -19.72 -4.37
N VAL A 45 0.34 -20.54 -4.56
CA VAL A 45 1.50 -20.20 -5.39
C VAL A 45 1.09 -20.00 -6.85
N PHE A 46 0.20 -20.85 -7.37
CA PHE A 46 -0.31 -20.71 -8.74
C PHE A 46 -1.13 -19.42 -8.92
N ALA A 47 -2.04 -19.12 -7.99
CA ALA A 47 -2.81 -17.89 -8.02
C ALA A 47 -1.92 -16.66 -7.94
N TYR A 48 -0.88 -16.70 -7.10
CA TYR A 48 0.08 -15.61 -6.98
C TYR A 48 0.95 -15.45 -8.24
N ALA A 49 1.35 -16.55 -8.87
CA ALA A 49 2.03 -16.50 -10.16
C ALA A 49 1.18 -15.82 -11.24
N LEU A 50 -0.13 -16.08 -11.27
CA LEU A 50 -1.06 -15.39 -12.17
C LEU A 50 -1.16 -13.88 -11.88
N VAL A 51 -1.08 -13.47 -10.61
CA VAL A 51 -1.02 -12.05 -10.22
C VAL A 51 0.25 -11.38 -10.77
N ILE A 52 1.41 -12.00 -10.59
CA ILE A 52 2.68 -11.47 -11.14
C ILE A 52 2.61 -11.36 -12.67
N MET A 53 1.94 -12.32 -13.33
CA MET A 53 1.77 -12.34 -14.78
C MET A 53 0.65 -11.42 -15.29
N GLU A 54 0.00 -10.62 -14.45
CA GLU A 54 -1.11 -9.72 -14.82
C GLU A 54 -0.76 -8.84 -16.04
N GLU A 55 0.48 -8.32 -16.10
CA GLU A 55 0.92 -7.45 -17.20
C GLU A 55 0.89 -8.17 -18.57
N HIS A 56 1.18 -9.47 -18.59
CA HIS A 56 1.19 -10.29 -19.80
C HIS A 56 -0.17 -10.93 -20.11
N LEU A 57 -0.90 -11.34 -19.08
CA LEU A 57 -2.18 -12.04 -19.23
C LEU A 57 -3.38 -11.11 -19.34
N HIS A 58 -3.22 -9.83 -18.96
CA HIS A 58 -4.31 -8.87 -18.79
C HIS A 58 -5.45 -9.38 -17.89
N LEU A 59 -5.12 -10.36 -17.04
CA LEU A 59 -6.02 -10.92 -16.06
C LEU A 59 -5.87 -10.13 -14.77
N ARG A 60 -6.90 -9.35 -14.43
CA ARG A 60 -6.92 -8.57 -13.18
C ARG A 60 -6.57 -9.45 -11.97
N LYS A 61 -5.64 -8.98 -11.15
CA LYS A 61 -5.09 -9.69 -9.99
C LYS A 61 -6.13 -10.21 -8.99
N SER A 62 -7.26 -9.54 -8.83
CA SER A 62 -8.32 -9.97 -7.89
C SER A 62 -8.91 -11.34 -8.24
N LYS A 63 -9.10 -11.62 -9.54
CA LYS A 63 -9.80 -12.83 -10.02
C LYS A 63 -9.14 -14.14 -9.56
N PRO A 64 -7.85 -14.41 -9.84
CA PRO A 64 -7.24 -15.67 -9.44
C PRO A 64 -7.22 -15.86 -7.92
N VAL A 65 -6.98 -14.79 -7.15
CA VAL A 65 -6.82 -14.89 -5.70
C VAL A 65 -8.17 -15.08 -4.98
N VAL A 66 -9.23 -14.41 -5.42
CA VAL A 66 -10.59 -14.61 -4.85
C VAL A 66 -11.06 -16.05 -5.07
N VAL A 67 -10.83 -16.61 -6.26
CA VAL A 67 -11.16 -18.01 -6.57
C VAL A 67 -10.31 -18.96 -5.74
N ALA A 68 -9.00 -18.71 -5.63
CA ALA A 68 -8.10 -19.50 -4.81
C ALA A 68 -8.53 -19.53 -3.33
N ALA A 69 -8.93 -18.38 -2.78
CA ALA A 69 -9.44 -18.29 -1.42
C ALA A 69 -10.66 -19.20 -1.20
N GLY A 70 -11.63 -19.18 -2.13
CA GLY A 70 -12.80 -20.06 -2.06
C GLY A 70 -12.44 -21.54 -2.10
N ILE A 71 -11.53 -21.94 -3.00
CA ILE A 71 -11.08 -23.34 -3.11
C ILE A 71 -10.31 -23.77 -1.86
N ILE A 72 -9.38 -22.95 -1.37
CA ILE A 72 -8.60 -23.25 -0.16
C ILE A 72 -9.54 -23.45 1.04
N TRP A 73 -10.51 -22.56 1.24
CA TRP A 73 -11.46 -22.71 2.35
C TRP A 73 -12.41 -23.90 2.19
N ALA A 74 -12.81 -24.26 0.96
CA ALA A 74 -13.58 -25.47 0.72
C ALA A 74 -12.77 -26.73 1.09
N LEU A 75 -11.48 -26.75 0.76
CA LEU A 75 -10.58 -27.85 1.12
C LEU A 75 -10.32 -27.92 2.63
N VAL A 76 -10.05 -26.78 3.28
CA VAL A 76 -9.88 -26.68 4.74
C VAL A 76 -11.13 -27.15 5.47
N ALA A 77 -12.31 -26.65 5.08
CA ALA A 77 -13.58 -27.07 5.65
C ALA A 77 -13.85 -28.56 5.42
N GLY A 78 -13.53 -29.08 4.22
CA GLY A 78 -13.68 -30.49 3.90
C GLY A 78 -12.89 -31.41 4.85
N VAL A 79 -11.64 -31.07 5.16
CA VAL A 79 -10.84 -31.86 6.11
C VAL A 79 -11.34 -31.72 7.55
N LEU A 80 -11.70 -30.50 7.96
CA LEU A 80 -12.22 -30.27 9.33
C LEU A 80 -13.52 -31.04 9.56
N VAL A 81 -14.45 -31.02 8.60
CA VAL A 81 -15.70 -31.79 8.66
C VAL A 81 -15.42 -33.30 8.73
N GLN A 82 -14.44 -33.80 7.96
CA GLN A 82 -14.04 -35.22 8.04
C GLN A 82 -13.44 -35.58 9.40
N SER A 83 -12.78 -34.64 10.07
CA SER A 83 -12.26 -34.82 11.43
C SER A 83 -13.31 -34.67 12.54
N GLY A 84 -14.58 -34.43 12.18
CA GLY A 84 -15.70 -34.23 13.11
C GLY A 84 -15.89 -32.79 13.57
N ASP A 85 -15.10 -31.84 13.05
CA ASP A 85 -15.18 -30.42 13.38
C ASP A 85 -15.91 -29.63 12.27
N THR A 86 -17.18 -29.31 12.53
CA THR A 86 -18.04 -28.57 11.59
C THR A 86 -18.06 -27.07 11.83
N HIS A 87 -17.45 -26.57 12.91
CA HIS A 87 -17.60 -25.19 13.35
C HIS A 87 -16.33 -24.34 13.22
N SER A 88 -15.15 -24.91 13.42
CA SER A 88 -13.89 -24.13 13.45
C SER A 88 -13.59 -23.46 12.12
N ALA A 89 -13.86 -24.12 10.99
CA ALA A 89 -13.67 -23.53 9.66
C ALA A 89 -14.45 -22.22 9.52
N GLY A 90 -15.72 -22.22 9.94
CA GLY A 90 -16.58 -21.03 9.91
C GLY A 90 -16.11 -19.92 10.86
N GLN A 91 -15.58 -20.28 12.03
CA GLN A 91 -15.02 -19.32 12.98
C GLN A 91 -13.75 -18.66 12.43
N PHE A 92 -12.82 -19.44 11.87
CA PHE A 92 -11.61 -18.89 11.26
C PHE A 92 -11.92 -17.98 10.07
N VAL A 93 -12.87 -18.36 9.20
CA VAL A 93 -13.31 -17.48 8.11
C VAL A 93 -13.91 -16.18 8.65
N ARG A 94 -14.79 -16.24 9.66
CA ARG A 94 -15.38 -15.04 10.27
C ARG A 94 -14.34 -14.11 10.89
N HIS A 95 -13.31 -14.67 11.53
CA HIS A 95 -12.20 -13.89 12.06
C HIS A 95 -11.48 -13.12 10.94
N ASN A 96 -11.08 -13.82 9.88
CA ASN A 96 -10.42 -13.18 8.72
C ASN A 96 -11.33 -12.16 8.01
N LEU A 97 -12.64 -12.43 7.94
CA LEU A 97 -13.63 -11.50 7.37
C LEU A 97 -13.78 -10.23 8.22
N LEU A 98 -13.68 -10.33 9.54
CA LEU A 98 -13.74 -9.17 10.43
C LEU A 98 -12.50 -8.28 10.23
N GLU A 99 -11.30 -8.87 10.21
CA GLU A 99 -10.06 -8.15 9.93
C GLU A 99 -10.11 -7.46 8.55
N TYR A 100 -10.55 -8.18 7.52
CA TYR A 100 -10.76 -7.59 6.20
C TYR A 100 -11.84 -6.49 6.23
N GLY A 101 -12.94 -6.68 6.95
CA GLY A 101 -14.05 -5.73 7.02
C GLY A 101 -13.61 -4.37 7.60
N GLU A 102 -12.80 -4.39 8.65
CA GLU A 102 -12.22 -3.17 9.23
C GLU A 102 -11.29 -2.46 8.24
N LEU A 103 -10.40 -3.21 7.60
CA LEU A 103 -9.49 -2.69 6.58
C LEU A 103 -10.25 -2.12 5.37
N PHE A 104 -11.21 -2.87 4.84
CA PHE A 104 -12.02 -2.53 3.68
C PHE A 104 -12.77 -1.21 3.88
N LEU A 105 -13.50 -1.08 4.99
CA LEU A 105 -14.28 0.12 5.28
C LEU A 105 -13.38 1.34 5.51
N PHE A 106 -12.22 1.14 6.14
CA PHE A 106 -11.22 2.19 6.30
C PHE A 106 -10.71 2.70 4.94
N LEU A 107 -10.26 1.78 4.08
CA LEU A 107 -9.73 2.12 2.76
C LEU A 107 -10.79 2.72 1.84
N LEU A 108 -12.02 2.20 1.89
CA LEU A 108 -13.16 2.75 1.14
C LEU A 108 -13.37 4.23 1.48
N ALA A 109 -13.37 4.58 2.77
CA ALA A 109 -13.49 5.96 3.21
C ALA A 109 -12.29 6.81 2.78
N ALA A 110 -11.06 6.34 3.03
CA ALA A 110 -9.84 7.05 2.68
C ALA A 110 -9.75 7.34 1.16
N MET A 111 -9.91 6.32 0.32
CA MET A 111 -9.88 6.45 -1.13
C MET A 111 -11.01 7.35 -1.66
N THR A 112 -12.20 7.32 -1.05
CA THR A 112 -13.28 8.24 -1.43
C THR A 112 -12.89 9.70 -1.19
N TYR A 113 -12.21 10.01 -0.08
CA TYR A 113 -11.71 11.36 0.19
C TYR A 113 -10.65 11.78 -0.83
N ILE A 114 -9.67 10.93 -1.10
CA ILE A 114 -8.61 11.17 -2.08
C ILE A 114 -9.20 11.42 -3.48
N ASN A 115 -10.11 10.55 -3.93
CA ASN A 115 -10.80 10.70 -5.21
C ASN A 115 -11.63 11.99 -5.28
N THR A 116 -12.26 12.39 -4.17
CA THR A 116 -13.02 13.64 -4.07
C THR A 116 -12.09 14.85 -4.18
N MET A 117 -10.91 14.82 -3.57
CA MET A 117 -9.92 15.90 -3.68
C MET A 117 -9.39 16.04 -5.12
N ASP A 118 -9.14 14.91 -5.79
CA ASP A 118 -8.72 14.91 -7.19
C ASP A 118 -9.83 15.49 -8.10
N GLU A 119 -11.07 15.04 -7.94
CA GLU A 119 -12.22 15.54 -8.69
C GLU A 119 -12.44 17.05 -8.49
N ARG A 120 -12.16 17.55 -7.28
CA ARG A 120 -12.24 18.98 -6.95
C ARG A 120 -11.04 19.79 -7.45
N GLY A 121 -10.01 19.13 -7.98
CA GLY A 121 -8.86 19.77 -8.63
C GLY A 121 -7.74 20.18 -7.68
N VAL A 122 -7.70 19.67 -6.44
CA VAL A 122 -6.62 19.97 -5.46
C VAL A 122 -5.27 19.56 -6.05
N PHE A 123 -5.20 18.34 -6.57
CA PHE A 123 -4.02 17.76 -7.19
C PHE A 123 -3.65 18.41 -8.52
N ARG A 124 -4.65 18.79 -9.33
CA ARG A 124 -4.42 19.58 -10.54
C ARG A 124 -3.82 20.95 -10.22
N ALA A 125 -4.25 21.61 -9.15
CA ALA A 125 -3.67 22.88 -8.72
C ALA A 125 -2.22 22.74 -8.28
N LEU A 126 -1.88 21.67 -7.57
CA LEU A 126 -0.50 21.35 -7.23
C LEU A 126 0.35 21.17 -8.50
N ARG A 127 -0.14 20.43 -9.49
CA ARG A 127 0.55 20.24 -10.78
C ARG A 127 0.78 21.57 -11.49
N VAL A 128 -0.25 22.41 -11.62
CA VAL A 128 -0.12 23.72 -12.28
C VAL A 128 0.83 24.65 -11.52
N TRP A 129 0.79 24.63 -10.19
CA TRP A 129 1.73 25.41 -9.37
C TRP A 129 3.18 24.97 -9.61
N LEU A 130 3.45 23.67 -9.72
CA LEU A 130 4.80 23.15 -10.02
C LEU A 130 5.27 23.56 -11.42
N VAL A 131 4.37 23.54 -12.40
CA VAL A 131 4.66 23.87 -13.81
C VAL A 131 4.86 25.37 -14.04
N SER A 132 4.06 26.21 -13.39
CA SER A 132 4.09 27.67 -13.60
C SER A 132 5.32 28.35 -12.97
N ARG A 133 6.05 27.68 -12.08
CA ARG A 133 7.19 28.26 -11.35
C ARG A 133 8.52 28.23 -12.09
N GLY A 134 8.62 27.55 -13.25
CA GLY A 134 9.84 27.54 -14.07
C GLY A 134 11.06 26.89 -13.38
N PHE A 135 10.81 25.89 -12.53
CA PHE A 135 11.86 25.17 -11.81
C PHE A 135 12.78 24.39 -12.78
N SER A 136 14.06 24.28 -12.44
CA SER A 136 14.99 23.39 -13.15
C SER A 136 14.64 21.93 -12.91
N LEU A 137 15.05 21.02 -13.80
CA LEU A 137 14.85 19.57 -13.65
C LEU A 137 15.36 19.07 -12.29
N ARG A 138 16.53 19.54 -11.84
CA ARG A 138 17.06 19.19 -10.51
C ARG A 138 16.18 19.68 -9.37
N GLN A 139 15.64 20.90 -9.46
CA GLN A 139 14.70 21.41 -8.46
C GLN A 139 13.40 20.60 -8.48
N LEU A 140 12.87 20.28 -9.67
CA LEU A 140 11.68 19.45 -9.81
C LEU A 140 11.88 18.07 -9.21
N PHE A 141 13.02 17.42 -9.46
CA PHE A 141 13.37 16.14 -8.85
C PHE A 141 13.27 16.17 -7.32
N TRP A 142 13.84 17.20 -6.68
CA TRP A 142 13.79 17.35 -5.23
C TRP A 142 12.38 17.69 -4.74
N ILE A 143 11.69 18.62 -5.40
CA ILE A 143 10.36 19.05 -4.99
C ILE A 143 9.36 17.90 -5.10
N THR A 144 9.36 17.14 -6.20
CA THR A 144 8.44 16.00 -6.36
C THR A 144 8.76 14.87 -5.38
N GLY A 145 10.04 14.62 -5.07
CA GLY A 145 10.43 13.65 -4.05
C GLY A 145 10.00 14.07 -2.65
N ILE A 146 10.25 15.32 -2.25
CA ILE A 146 9.81 15.86 -0.94
C ILE A 146 8.29 15.80 -0.82
N LEU A 147 7.57 16.26 -1.85
CA LEU A 147 6.11 16.23 -1.85
C LEU A 147 5.60 14.78 -1.79
N ALA A 148 6.18 13.85 -2.55
CA ALA A 148 5.80 12.44 -2.49
C ALA A 148 6.00 11.86 -1.08
N PHE A 149 7.14 12.15 -0.44
CA PHE A 149 7.43 11.66 0.91
C PHE A 149 6.41 12.16 1.95
N PHE A 150 6.07 13.45 1.93
CA PHE A 150 5.12 14.02 2.90
C PHE A 150 3.66 13.70 2.59
N ILE A 151 3.25 13.74 1.31
CA ILE A 151 1.88 13.41 0.91
C ILE A 151 1.60 11.93 1.24
N SER A 152 2.56 11.04 0.98
CA SER A 152 2.39 9.62 1.27
C SER A 152 2.37 9.29 2.76
N GLY A 153 2.72 10.21 3.65
CA GLY A 153 2.51 10.02 5.10
C GLY A 153 1.04 10.18 5.52
N VAL A 154 0.17 10.68 4.64
CA VAL A 154 -1.24 10.98 4.93
C VAL A 154 -2.20 10.37 3.90
N ALA A 155 -1.72 10.17 2.67
CA ALA A 155 -2.42 9.49 1.59
C ALA A 155 -1.71 8.18 1.25
N ASP A 156 -2.40 7.27 0.56
CA ASP A 156 -1.78 6.02 0.14
C ASP A 156 -0.58 6.27 -0.82
N ASN A 157 0.37 5.33 -0.79
CA ASN A 157 1.59 5.38 -1.59
C ASN A 157 1.32 5.33 -3.10
N LEU A 158 0.30 4.58 -3.55
CA LEU A 158 -0.08 4.41 -4.94
C LEU A 158 -0.58 5.72 -5.57
N THR A 159 -1.55 6.36 -4.95
CA THR A 159 -2.10 7.66 -5.34
C THR A 159 -0.99 8.70 -5.35
N THR A 160 -0.18 8.75 -4.30
CA THR A 160 0.91 9.73 -4.20
C THR A 160 1.91 9.54 -5.33
N ALA A 161 2.27 8.30 -5.64
CA ALA A 161 3.17 7.97 -6.73
C ALA A 161 2.58 8.37 -8.09
N LEU A 162 1.34 7.96 -8.40
CA LEU A 162 0.64 8.28 -9.65
C LEU A 162 0.45 9.78 -9.87
N LEU A 163 0.15 10.51 -8.81
CA LEU A 163 0.01 11.95 -8.81
C LEU A 163 1.33 12.61 -9.19
N MET A 164 2.40 12.27 -8.48
CA MET A 164 3.71 12.90 -8.65
C MET A 164 4.38 12.47 -9.97
N SER A 165 4.19 11.24 -10.42
CA SER A 165 4.65 10.81 -11.73
C SER A 165 3.89 11.50 -12.87
N ALA A 166 2.58 11.77 -12.73
CA ALA A 166 1.85 12.58 -13.70
C ALA A 166 2.45 13.99 -13.83
N VAL A 167 2.87 14.60 -12.72
CA VAL A 167 3.57 15.89 -12.73
C VAL A 167 4.90 15.78 -13.49
N VAL A 168 5.72 14.77 -13.16
CA VAL A 168 7.02 14.52 -13.83
C VAL A 168 6.86 14.33 -15.34
N LEU A 169 5.91 13.50 -15.77
CA LEU A 169 5.66 13.20 -17.18
C LEU A 169 5.21 14.42 -17.97
N THR A 170 4.49 15.34 -17.33
CA THR A 170 4.03 16.58 -17.97
C THR A 170 5.16 17.58 -18.16
N LEU A 171 6.06 17.65 -17.19
CA LEU A 171 7.10 18.68 -17.13
C LEU A 171 8.32 18.36 -17.99
N ALA A 172 8.54 17.08 -18.26
CA ALA A 172 9.78 16.63 -18.88
C ALA A 172 9.55 15.59 -19.99
N ALA A 173 8.45 15.74 -20.74
CA ALA A 173 8.05 14.83 -21.81
C ALA A 173 9.20 14.47 -22.78
N ASP A 174 10.07 15.43 -23.08
CA ASP A 174 11.19 15.26 -24.02
C ASP A 174 12.46 14.67 -23.37
N ASN A 175 12.57 14.67 -22.04
CA ASN A 175 13.76 14.19 -21.32
C ASN A 175 13.50 12.84 -20.65
N LYS A 176 13.54 11.77 -21.45
CA LYS A 176 13.34 10.38 -20.98
C LYS A 176 14.28 9.98 -19.85
N LYS A 177 15.55 10.43 -19.89
CA LYS A 177 16.53 10.12 -18.83
C LYS A 177 16.10 10.69 -17.48
N PHE A 178 15.63 11.94 -17.49
CA PHE A 178 15.07 12.57 -16.31
C PHE A 178 13.80 11.88 -15.82
N ILE A 179 12.85 11.57 -16.72
CA ILE A 179 11.59 10.89 -16.36
C ILE A 179 11.87 9.60 -15.59
N VAL A 180 12.79 8.75 -16.07
CA VAL A 180 13.15 7.50 -15.40
C VAL A 180 13.61 7.77 -13.97
N VAL A 181 14.60 8.66 -13.79
CA VAL A 181 15.21 8.92 -12.49
C VAL A 181 14.22 9.60 -11.53
N ALA A 182 13.39 10.52 -12.03
CA ALA A 182 12.37 11.19 -11.25
C ALA A 182 11.21 10.24 -10.85
N CYS A 183 10.78 9.32 -11.72
CA CYS A 183 9.79 8.30 -11.38
C CYS A 183 10.31 7.34 -10.30
N ILE A 184 11.56 6.88 -10.42
CA ILE A 184 12.19 6.04 -9.37
C ILE A 184 12.21 6.80 -8.04
N ASN A 185 12.64 8.06 -8.05
CA ASN A 185 12.65 8.91 -6.86
C ASN A 185 11.27 9.08 -6.24
N VAL A 186 10.23 9.27 -7.05
CA VAL A 186 8.83 9.36 -6.58
C VAL A 186 8.36 8.06 -5.94
N VAL A 187 8.65 6.90 -6.55
CA VAL A 187 8.26 5.59 -6.00
C VAL A 187 8.96 5.31 -4.67
N VAL A 188 10.27 5.57 -4.58
CA VAL A 188 11.03 5.41 -3.33
C VAL A 188 10.53 6.38 -2.26
N ALA A 189 10.30 7.64 -2.62
CA ALA A 189 9.79 8.67 -1.71
C ALA A 189 8.40 8.32 -1.17
N ALA A 190 7.48 7.86 -2.02
CA ALA A 190 6.13 7.49 -1.61
C ALA A 190 6.17 6.30 -0.63
N ASN A 191 6.87 5.21 -0.97
CA ASN A 191 6.94 4.05 -0.08
C ASN A 191 7.63 4.38 1.27
N ALA A 192 8.72 5.15 1.25
CA ALA A 192 9.36 5.62 2.47
C ALA A 192 8.47 6.57 3.29
N GLY A 193 7.77 7.48 2.62
CA GLY A 193 6.81 8.40 3.23
C GLY A 193 5.65 7.69 3.92
N GLY A 194 5.18 6.59 3.34
CA GLY A 194 4.13 5.76 3.93
C GLY A 194 4.57 5.03 5.20
N ALA A 195 5.82 4.59 5.28
CA ALA A 195 6.30 3.71 6.36
C ALA A 195 6.30 4.34 7.78
N PHE A 196 6.33 5.67 7.91
CA PHE A 196 6.39 6.34 9.22
C PHE A 196 5.02 6.76 9.77
N SER A 197 3.93 6.46 9.08
CA SER A 197 2.58 6.87 9.47
C SER A 197 1.56 5.77 9.19
N PRO A 198 0.66 5.44 10.14
CA PRO A 198 -0.34 4.38 9.96
C PRO A 198 -1.40 4.69 8.90
N PHE A 199 -1.41 5.91 8.35
CA PHE A 199 -2.31 6.31 7.26
C PHE A 199 -1.66 6.24 5.88
N GLY A 200 -0.33 6.14 5.84
CA GLY A 200 0.42 6.32 4.61
C GLY A 200 0.55 5.05 3.76
N ASP A 201 0.61 3.89 4.40
CA ASP A 201 0.63 2.59 3.73
C ASP A 201 -0.37 1.63 4.39
N ILE A 202 -0.99 0.78 3.58
CA ILE A 202 -1.90 -0.28 4.01
C ILE A 202 -1.21 -1.21 5.00
N THR A 203 0.07 -1.51 4.79
CA THR A 203 0.86 -2.35 5.71
C THR A 203 0.96 -1.74 7.12
N THR A 204 1.25 -0.44 7.21
CA THR A 204 1.32 0.29 8.49
C THR A 204 -0.04 0.40 9.17
N LEU A 205 -1.11 0.56 8.38
CA LEU A 205 -2.49 0.53 8.86
C LEU A 205 -2.83 -0.81 9.49
N MET A 206 -2.44 -1.92 8.85
CA MET A 206 -2.68 -3.27 9.37
C MET A 206 -1.95 -3.49 10.70
N VAL A 207 -0.72 -3.02 10.83
CA VAL A 207 0.05 -3.09 12.10
C VAL A 207 -0.65 -2.30 13.21
N TRP A 208 -1.16 -1.11 12.88
CA TRP A 208 -1.89 -0.27 13.84
C TRP A 208 -3.24 -0.88 14.24
N GLN A 209 -4.02 -1.37 13.28
CA GLN A 209 -5.31 -2.02 13.52
C GLN A 209 -5.18 -3.31 14.35
N LYS A 210 -4.09 -4.07 14.15
CA LYS A 210 -3.77 -5.25 14.97
C LYS A 210 -3.36 -4.87 16.40
N GLY A 211 -3.11 -3.60 16.69
CA GLY A 211 -2.71 -3.10 18.02
C GLY A 211 -1.25 -3.40 18.39
N VAL A 212 -0.44 -3.81 17.41
CA VAL A 212 0.98 -4.15 17.62
C VAL A 212 1.82 -2.90 17.88
N LEU A 213 1.51 -1.81 17.17
CA LEU A 213 2.09 -0.48 17.38
C LEU A 213 0.97 0.54 17.56
N LYS A 214 1.17 1.48 18.48
CA LYS A 214 0.30 2.64 18.71
C LYS A 214 0.60 3.75 17.70
N PHE A 215 -0.38 4.61 17.47
CA PHE A 215 -0.29 5.72 16.51
C PHE A 215 1.01 6.55 16.61
N HIS A 216 1.42 6.94 17.81
CA HIS A 216 2.61 7.79 17.99
C HIS A 216 3.95 7.06 17.81
N GLU A 217 3.95 5.72 17.87
CA GLU A 217 5.16 4.90 17.81
C GLU A 217 5.71 4.86 16.38
N PHE A 218 4.86 5.01 15.37
CA PHE A 218 5.27 5.12 13.97
C PHE A 218 6.16 6.34 13.69
N PHE A 219 5.99 7.45 14.40
CA PHE A 219 6.80 8.66 14.18
C PHE A 219 8.28 8.48 14.48
N VAL A 220 8.63 7.47 15.28
CA VAL A 220 10.02 7.07 15.54
C VAL A 220 10.70 6.56 14.25
N LEU A 221 9.92 6.08 13.28
CA LEU A 221 10.39 5.66 11.95
C LEU A 221 10.60 6.84 10.98
N PHE A 222 10.21 8.08 11.34
CA PHE A 222 10.34 9.22 10.42
C PHE A 222 11.77 9.42 9.92
N LEU A 223 12.76 9.41 10.82
CA LEU A 223 14.17 9.57 10.44
C LEU A 223 14.72 8.36 9.67
N PRO A 224 14.51 7.10 10.10
CA PRO A 224 14.85 5.93 9.29
C PRO A 224 14.26 5.97 7.87
N SER A 225 12.96 6.26 7.74
CA SER A 225 12.27 6.39 6.46
C SER A 225 12.80 7.55 5.61
N LEU A 226 13.07 8.70 6.23
CA LEU A 226 13.68 9.83 5.53
C LEU A 226 15.06 9.45 4.97
N VAL A 227 15.89 8.77 5.77
CA VAL A 227 17.20 8.27 5.32
C VAL A 227 17.04 7.27 4.17
N ASN A 228 16.02 6.39 4.22
CA ASN A 228 15.74 5.43 3.16
C ASN A 228 15.61 6.08 1.79
N TRP A 229 14.83 7.16 1.71
CA TRP A 229 14.61 7.90 0.46
C TRP A 229 15.74 8.89 0.15
N PHE A 230 16.25 9.60 1.16
CA PHE A 230 17.19 10.70 0.97
C PHE A 230 18.54 10.23 0.40
N VAL A 231 19.04 9.07 0.82
CA VAL A 231 20.29 8.48 0.32
C VAL A 231 20.24 8.22 -1.20
N PRO A 232 19.30 7.41 -1.74
CA PRO A 232 19.19 7.20 -3.18
C PRO A 232 18.84 8.49 -3.93
N ALA A 233 18.04 9.40 -3.34
CA ALA A 233 17.73 10.68 -3.95
C ALA A 233 18.98 11.55 -4.17
N ILE A 234 19.89 11.64 -3.19
CA ILE A 234 21.18 12.33 -3.34
C ILE A 234 21.96 11.74 -4.51
N ILE A 235 22.15 10.41 -4.51
CA ILE A 235 22.94 9.70 -5.52
C ILE A 235 22.36 9.96 -6.92
N MET A 236 21.04 9.81 -7.08
CA MET A 236 20.35 10.04 -8.35
C MET A 236 20.40 11.51 -8.79
N SER A 237 20.34 12.47 -7.86
CA SER A 237 20.32 13.90 -8.18
C SER A 237 21.55 14.40 -8.95
N PHE A 238 22.69 13.71 -8.82
CA PHE A 238 23.90 14.02 -9.58
C PHE A 238 23.77 13.73 -11.08
N THR A 239 22.87 12.81 -11.46
CA THR A 239 22.60 12.49 -12.87
C THR A 239 21.56 13.43 -13.51
N VAL A 240 20.88 14.23 -12.70
CA VAL A 240 19.85 15.16 -13.15
C VAL A 240 20.47 16.51 -13.52
N GLY A 241 20.26 16.95 -14.76
CA GLY A 241 20.71 18.25 -15.27
C GLY A 241 20.02 19.45 -14.61
N LYS A 242 20.58 20.65 -14.82
CA LYS A 242 20.01 21.93 -14.34
C LYS A 242 19.18 22.66 -15.41
N GLU A 243 18.84 21.97 -16.50
CA GLU A 243 17.98 22.48 -17.57
C GLU A 243 16.63 22.94 -17.01
N LYS A 244 16.06 23.99 -17.62
CA LYS A 244 14.75 24.50 -17.25
C LYS A 244 13.77 24.19 -18.37
N PRO A 245 12.78 23.32 -18.17
CA PRO A 245 11.71 23.15 -19.15
C PRO A 245 10.95 24.48 -19.31
N PRO A 246 10.40 24.75 -20.51
CA PRO A 246 9.63 25.96 -20.75
C PRO A 246 8.43 26.02 -19.80
N ALA A 247 8.28 27.15 -19.11
CA ALA A 247 7.15 27.36 -18.21
C ALA A 247 5.85 27.35 -19.02
N GLN A 248 4.90 26.50 -18.63
CA GLN A 248 3.58 26.48 -19.25
C GLN A 248 2.63 27.31 -18.38
N ASN A 249 1.99 28.32 -18.99
CA ASN A 249 0.92 29.08 -18.36
C ASN A 249 -0.37 28.24 -18.43
N MET A 250 -0.51 27.32 -17.47
CA MET A 250 -1.76 26.60 -17.24
C MET A 250 -2.55 27.32 -16.15
N ASN A 251 -3.86 27.48 -16.34
CA ASN A 251 -4.75 27.88 -15.25
C ASN A 251 -5.26 26.61 -14.55
N ALA A 252 -5.11 26.54 -13.23
CA ALA A 252 -5.77 25.54 -12.43
C ALA A 252 -7.10 26.08 -11.93
N ASP A 253 -8.18 25.49 -12.40
CA ASP A 253 -9.49 25.71 -11.79
C ASP A 253 -9.65 24.76 -10.59
N VAL A 254 -9.69 25.33 -9.39
CA VAL A 254 -10.01 24.61 -8.15
C VAL A 254 -11.49 24.80 -7.88
N ARG A 255 -12.25 23.70 -7.92
CA ARG A 255 -13.70 23.76 -7.72
C ARG A 255 -14.01 24.24 -6.30
N LYS A 256 -15.13 24.96 -6.14
CA LYS A 256 -15.63 25.38 -4.83
C LYS A 256 -15.72 24.18 -3.88
N GLY A 257 -15.33 24.37 -2.63
CA GLY A 257 -15.35 23.34 -1.58
C GLY A 257 -14.15 22.39 -1.54
N ALA A 258 -13.17 22.51 -2.44
CA ALA A 258 -11.96 21.68 -2.43
C ALA A 258 -11.23 21.70 -1.08
N TRP A 259 -10.95 22.90 -0.54
CA TRP A 259 -10.29 23.06 0.75
C TRP A 259 -11.12 22.58 1.94
N THR A 260 -12.45 22.65 1.83
CA THR A 260 -13.36 22.08 2.84
C THR A 260 -13.28 20.56 2.84
N VAL A 261 -13.15 19.91 1.68
CA VAL A 261 -12.92 18.45 1.60
C VAL A 261 -11.59 18.07 2.26
N VAL A 262 -10.52 18.85 2.04
CA VAL A 262 -9.23 18.65 2.72
C VAL A 262 -9.39 18.77 4.25
N ALA A 263 -10.06 19.83 4.72
CA ALA A 263 -10.31 20.02 6.15
C ALA A 263 -11.16 18.88 6.75
N LEU A 264 -12.17 18.41 6.02
CA LEU A 264 -12.99 17.26 6.44
C LEU A 264 -12.16 15.97 6.49
N PHE A 265 -11.21 15.76 5.58
CA PHE A 265 -10.35 14.58 5.62
C PHE A 265 -9.43 14.60 6.84
N VAL A 266 -8.79 15.75 7.12
CA VAL A 266 -7.98 15.94 8.32
C VAL A 266 -8.81 15.72 9.58
N LEU A 267 -10.02 16.28 9.64
CA LEU A 267 -10.94 16.04 10.76
C LEU A 267 -11.27 14.56 10.92
N THR A 268 -11.51 13.84 9.82
CA THR A 268 -11.79 12.40 9.83
C THR A 268 -10.63 11.58 10.37
N ILE A 269 -9.40 11.90 9.97
CA ILE A 269 -8.18 11.29 10.52
C ILE A 269 -8.11 11.53 12.03
N ILE A 270 -8.33 12.77 12.49
CA ILE A 270 -8.35 13.11 13.91
C ILE A 270 -9.43 12.29 14.65
N LEU A 271 -10.64 12.16 14.09
CA LEU A 271 -11.71 11.36 14.68
C LEU A 271 -11.33 9.88 14.79
N ALA A 272 -10.69 9.31 13.76
CA ALA A 272 -10.22 7.93 13.78
C ALA A 272 -9.14 7.69 14.84
N VAL A 273 -8.14 8.57 14.92
CA VAL A 273 -7.05 8.48 15.91
C VAL A 273 -7.58 8.67 17.33
N CYS A 274 -8.41 9.69 17.56
CA CYS A 274 -8.99 9.96 18.89
C CYS A 274 -9.95 8.86 19.33
N GLY A 275 -10.80 8.36 18.42
CA GLY A 275 -11.69 7.24 18.70
C GLY A 275 -10.93 5.97 19.08
N HIS A 276 -9.84 5.69 18.39
CA HIS A 276 -9.02 4.52 18.70
C HIS A 276 -8.23 4.69 20.02
N ASN A 277 -7.50 5.79 20.18
CA ASN A 277 -6.61 5.96 21.33
C ASN A 277 -7.33 6.26 22.64
N PHE A 278 -8.43 7.02 22.61
CA PHE A 278 -9.14 7.41 23.84
C PHE A 278 -10.37 6.55 24.11
N LEU A 279 -11.10 6.13 23.08
CA LEU A 279 -12.33 5.35 23.23
C LEU A 279 -12.13 3.85 23.00
N HIS A 280 -10.93 3.40 22.59
CA HIS A 280 -10.61 2.00 22.28
C HIS A 280 -11.54 1.39 21.22
N LEU A 281 -12.06 2.23 20.31
CA LEU A 281 -12.89 1.80 19.21
C LEU A 281 -12.05 1.52 17.96
N PRO A 282 -12.48 0.61 17.07
CA PRO A 282 -11.80 0.41 15.78
C PRO A 282 -11.70 1.73 14.99
N PRO A 283 -10.53 2.08 14.41
CA PRO A 283 -10.34 3.33 13.67
C PRO A 283 -11.32 3.53 12.52
N VAL A 284 -11.81 2.43 11.95
CA VAL A 284 -12.83 2.39 10.89
C VAL A 284 -14.10 3.17 11.26
N LEU A 285 -14.49 3.20 12.54
CA LEU A 285 -15.68 3.94 12.96
C LEU A 285 -15.50 5.45 12.69
N GLY A 286 -14.36 6.02 13.09
CA GLY A 286 -14.06 7.42 12.84
C GLY A 286 -13.97 7.74 11.34
N MET A 287 -13.36 6.84 10.56
CA MET A 287 -13.29 6.98 9.10
C MET A 287 -14.67 6.98 8.44
N MET A 288 -15.56 6.07 8.85
CA MET A 288 -16.91 5.96 8.31
C MET A 288 -17.81 7.12 8.75
N THR A 289 -17.66 7.60 10.00
CA THR A 289 -18.32 8.84 10.45
C THR A 289 -17.88 10.03 9.59
N GLY A 290 -16.58 10.15 9.34
CA GLY A 290 -16.02 11.15 8.44
C GLY A 290 -16.60 11.09 7.03
N LEU A 291 -16.61 9.90 6.43
CA LEU A 291 -17.26 9.68 5.14
C LEU A 291 -18.74 10.12 5.15
N GLY A 292 -19.46 9.87 6.25
CA GLY A 292 -20.80 10.39 6.48
C GLY A 292 -20.88 11.92 6.44
N LEU A 293 -19.97 12.62 7.13
CA LEU A 293 -19.86 14.08 7.09
C LEU A 293 -19.56 14.60 5.68
N LEU A 294 -18.68 13.93 4.94
CA LEU A 294 -18.42 14.26 3.54
C LEU A 294 -19.67 14.09 2.66
N LYS A 295 -20.49 13.05 2.90
CA LYS A 295 -21.77 12.86 2.20
C LYS A 295 -22.76 14.01 2.49
N PHE A 296 -22.86 14.44 3.75
CA PHE A 296 -23.66 15.62 4.11
C PHE A 296 -23.15 16.89 3.43
N TYR A 297 -21.84 17.10 3.41
CA TYR A 297 -21.23 18.24 2.71
C TYR A 297 -21.46 18.17 1.20
N GLY A 298 -21.39 16.98 0.61
CA GLY A 298 -21.72 16.74 -0.77
C GLY A 298 -23.15 17.09 -1.14
N TYR A 299 -24.09 16.75 -0.25
CA TYR A 299 -25.49 17.16 -0.38
C TYR A 299 -25.67 18.68 -0.36
N TYR A 300 -24.96 19.36 0.55
CA TYR A 300 -24.96 20.82 0.62
C TYR A 300 -24.43 21.45 -0.69
N LEU A 301 -23.28 20.97 -1.19
CA LEU A 301 -22.72 21.46 -2.46
C LEU A 301 -23.67 21.22 -3.63
N LYS A 302 -24.29 20.04 -3.71
CA LYS A 302 -25.29 19.74 -4.74
C LYS A 302 -26.48 20.71 -4.70
N ARG A 303 -26.97 21.07 -3.50
CA ARG A 303 -28.03 22.08 -3.35
C ARG A 303 -27.58 23.47 -3.77
N CYS A 304 -26.35 23.88 -3.44
CA CYS A 304 -25.79 25.16 -3.87
C CYS A 304 -25.64 25.25 -5.39
N ASP A 305 -25.09 24.21 -6.02
CA ASP A 305 -24.91 24.16 -7.47
C ASP A 305 -26.27 24.18 -8.21
N MET A 306 -27.29 23.47 -7.70
CA MET A 306 -28.66 23.54 -8.24
C MET A 306 -29.30 24.93 -8.08
N ARG A 307 -29.03 25.62 -6.97
CA ARG A 307 -29.56 26.98 -6.74
C ARG A 307 -28.92 27.99 -7.71
N ILE A 308 -27.61 27.90 -7.92
CA ILE A 308 -26.89 28.72 -8.89
C ILE A 308 -27.36 28.42 -10.31
N ALA A 309 -27.54 27.13 -10.67
CA ALA A 309 -28.08 26.75 -11.97
C ALA A 309 -29.49 27.33 -12.18
N ASN A 310 -30.40 27.22 -11.20
CA ASN A 310 -31.74 27.81 -11.29
C ASN A 310 -31.72 29.35 -11.36
N ASP A 311 -30.83 30.02 -10.63
CA ASP A 311 -30.67 31.48 -10.71
C ASP A 311 -30.11 31.90 -12.10
N HIS A 312 -29.20 31.11 -12.69
CA HIS A 312 -28.73 31.30 -14.06
C HIS A 312 -29.85 31.03 -15.08
N TYR A 313 -30.65 29.97 -14.92
CA TYR A 313 -31.81 29.70 -15.78
C TYR A 313 -32.88 30.80 -15.71
N LEU A 314 -32.97 31.55 -14.60
CA LEU A 314 -33.85 32.71 -14.47
C LEU A 314 -33.24 34.00 -15.05
N GLY A 315 -31.92 34.17 -15.01
CA GLY A 315 -31.21 35.33 -15.59
C GLY A 315 -30.91 35.23 -17.09
N GLU A 316 -30.79 34.01 -17.62
CA GLU A 316 -30.26 33.72 -18.96
C GLU A 316 -31.36 33.46 -20.01
N LYS A 317 -32.60 33.89 -19.73
CA LYS A 317 -33.61 34.15 -20.78
C LYS A 317 -33.30 35.42 -21.60
N ALA A 318 -32.20 36.12 -21.32
CA ALA A 318 -31.79 37.28 -22.11
C ALA A 318 -30.89 36.93 -23.31
N LEU A 319 -29.93 35.99 -23.23
CA LEU A 319 -29.11 35.60 -24.40
C LEU A 319 -28.38 34.25 -24.19
N SER A 320 -28.67 33.31 -25.10
CA SER A 320 -27.79 32.25 -25.65
C SER A 320 -27.66 30.84 -25.01
N VAL A 321 -27.91 29.86 -25.90
CA VAL A 321 -27.51 28.43 -26.07
C VAL A 321 -27.66 27.42 -24.91
N PRO A 322 -28.42 26.31 -25.10
CA PRO A 322 -28.50 25.20 -24.15
C PRO A 322 -27.23 24.34 -24.18
N GLY A 323 -26.30 24.63 -23.28
CA GLY A 323 -25.05 23.89 -23.08
C GLY A 323 -25.08 23.00 -21.85
N GLN A 324 -24.84 21.71 -22.05
CA GLN A 324 -24.45 20.61 -21.14
C GLN A 324 -24.68 20.79 -19.61
N PRO A 325 -25.38 19.85 -18.94
CA PRO A 325 -25.57 19.92 -17.49
C PRO A 325 -24.21 19.92 -16.79
N ALA A 326 -23.94 20.96 -16.00
CA ALA A 326 -22.80 21.02 -15.11
C ALA A 326 -22.76 19.73 -14.28
N SER A 327 -21.62 19.01 -14.32
CA SER A 327 -21.47 17.71 -13.66
C SER A 327 -21.83 17.84 -12.17
N GLN A 328 -22.99 17.34 -11.77
CA GLN A 328 -23.47 17.41 -10.40
C GLN A 328 -22.53 16.64 -9.49
N PHE A 329 -22.07 17.24 -8.39
CA PHE A 329 -21.26 16.53 -7.41
C PHE A 329 -22.05 15.35 -6.85
N ASN A 330 -21.52 14.15 -7.05
CA ASN A 330 -22.10 12.92 -6.54
C ASN A 330 -21.01 12.07 -5.89
N ILE A 331 -21.01 12.02 -4.57
CA ILE A 331 -20.09 11.17 -3.79
C ILE A 331 -20.14 9.69 -4.18
N PHE A 332 -21.27 9.21 -4.70
CA PHE A 332 -21.36 7.85 -5.21
C PHE A 332 -20.48 7.64 -6.45
N GLN A 333 -20.26 8.68 -7.29
CA GLN A 333 -19.29 8.60 -8.38
C GLN A 333 -17.85 8.55 -7.84
N SER A 334 -17.54 9.25 -6.75
CA SER A 334 -16.22 9.16 -6.11
C SER A 334 -16.00 7.78 -5.46
N MET A 335 -17.07 7.16 -4.91
CA MET A 335 -17.06 5.76 -4.45
C MET A 335 -16.95 4.74 -5.59
N GLU A 336 -17.56 5.00 -6.75
CA GLU A 336 -17.43 4.16 -7.95
C GLU A 336 -15.98 4.14 -8.47
N ARG A 337 -15.24 5.23 -8.26
CA ARG A 337 -13.82 5.36 -8.63
C ARG A 337 -12.86 4.69 -7.64
N VAL A 338 -13.36 4.09 -6.57
CA VAL A 338 -12.53 3.31 -5.65
C VAL A 338 -11.94 2.11 -6.39
N GLU A 339 -10.73 1.72 -6.02
CA GLU A 339 -10.03 0.59 -6.62
C GLU A 339 -10.61 -0.76 -6.16
N TRP A 340 -11.79 -1.10 -6.65
CA TRP A 340 -12.48 -2.35 -6.30
C TRP A 340 -11.66 -3.61 -6.59
N ASP A 341 -10.83 -3.56 -7.63
CA ASP A 341 -9.91 -4.66 -7.94
C ASP A 341 -8.86 -4.84 -6.85
N THR A 342 -8.28 -3.75 -6.36
CA THR A 342 -7.32 -3.73 -5.25
C THR A 342 -7.98 -4.23 -3.95
N LEU A 343 -9.20 -3.80 -3.64
CA LEU A 343 -9.95 -4.27 -2.46
C LEU A 343 -10.27 -5.77 -2.51
N MET A 344 -10.74 -6.27 -3.66
CA MET A 344 -11.01 -7.71 -3.85
C MET A 344 -9.74 -8.56 -3.85
N PHE A 345 -8.62 -8.00 -4.34
CA PHE A 345 -7.31 -8.64 -4.22
C PHE A 345 -6.90 -8.83 -2.75
N PHE A 346 -7.07 -7.81 -1.89
CA PHE A 346 -6.77 -7.93 -0.46
C PHE A 346 -7.67 -8.95 0.24
N TYR A 347 -8.97 -8.96 -0.07
CA TYR A 347 -9.87 -10.01 0.39
C TYR A 347 -9.32 -11.41 0.05
N GLY A 348 -8.95 -11.63 -1.21
CA GLY A 348 -8.43 -12.91 -1.66
C GLY A 348 -7.15 -13.31 -0.90
N ILE A 349 -6.20 -12.39 -0.76
CA ILE A 349 -4.91 -12.65 -0.11
C ILE A 349 -5.10 -12.96 1.38
N ILE A 350 -5.86 -12.13 2.10
CA ILE A 350 -6.13 -12.30 3.53
C ILE A 350 -6.77 -13.66 3.78
N LEU A 351 -7.77 -14.04 2.99
CA LEU A 351 -8.45 -15.32 3.14
C LEU A 351 -7.55 -16.50 2.73
N CYS A 352 -6.71 -16.37 1.69
CA CYS A 352 -5.75 -17.41 1.32
C CYS A 352 -4.72 -17.65 2.43
N VAL A 353 -4.10 -16.59 2.94
CA VAL A 353 -3.09 -16.66 4.00
C VAL A 353 -3.72 -17.17 5.30
N GLY A 354 -4.93 -16.72 5.65
CA GLY A 354 -5.70 -17.26 6.77
C GLY A 354 -6.00 -18.76 6.63
N GLY A 355 -6.30 -19.23 5.42
CA GLY A 355 -6.48 -20.65 5.12
C GLY A 355 -5.19 -21.46 5.27
N LEU A 356 -4.05 -20.94 4.81
CA LEU A 356 -2.74 -21.55 5.04
C LEU A 356 -2.36 -21.55 6.53
N GLY A 357 -2.76 -20.51 7.27
CA GLY A 357 -2.64 -20.44 8.72
C GLY A 357 -3.42 -21.55 9.42
N ALA A 358 -4.67 -21.78 9.05
CA ALA A 358 -5.52 -22.85 9.59
C ALA A 358 -4.95 -24.26 9.33
N LEU A 359 -4.14 -24.44 8.28
CA LEU A 359 -3.43 -25.69 7.96
C LEU A 359 -2.10 -25.87 8.71
N GLY A 360 -1.65 -24.85 9.46
CA GLY A 360 -0.41 -24.86 10.24
C GLY A 360 0.84 -24.33 9.52
N TYR A 361 0.74 -23.90 8.25
CA TYR A 361 1.92 -23.42 7.51
C TYR A 361 2.54 -22.15 8.08
N LEU A 362 1.71 -21.26 8.64
CA LEU A 362 2.21 -20.04 9.29
C LEU A 362 3.01 -20.36 10.56
N GLY A 363 2.64 -21.42 11.30
CA GLY A 363 3.44 -21.88 12.45
C GLY A 363 4.83 -22.37 12.03
N VAL A 364 4.91 -23.15 10.94
CA VAL A 364 6.20 -23.62 10.38
C VAL A 364 7.05 -22.45 9.91
N MET A 365 6.45 -21.50 9.19
CA MET A 365 7.14 -20.29 8.73
C MET A 365 7.64 -19.45 9.90
N SER A 366 6.82 -19.28 10.94
CA SER A 366 7.18 -18.52 12.15
C SER A 366 8.39 -19.15 12.85
N HIS A 367 8.38 -20.47 13.05
CA HIS A 367 9.50 -21.19 13.67
C HIS A 367 10.79 -21.08 12.82
N MET A 368 10.69 -21.23 11.50
CA MET A 368 11.85 -21.12 10.60
C MET A 368 12.42 -19.69 10.59
N MET A 369 11.56 -18.68 10.41
CA MET A 369 12.01 -17.30 10.26
C MET A 369 12.39 -16.69 11.61
N TYR A 370 11.48 -16.69 12.58
CA TYR A 370 11.68 -15.96 13.83
C TYR A 370 12.35 -16.81 14.92
N GLY A 371 12.18 -18.14 14.88
CA GLY A 371 12.85 -19.06 15.81
C GLY A 371 14.31 -19.35 15.44
N GLN A 372 14.57 -19.76 14.19
CA GLN A 372 15.92 -20.19 13.77
C GLN A 372 16.80 -19.03 13.27
N LEU A 373 16.29 -18.17 12.37
CA LEU A 373 17.09 -17.03 11.87
C LEU A 373 17.16 -15.87 12.87
N GLY A 374 16.17 -15.77 13.74
CA GLY A 374 15.99 -14.65 14.67
C GLY A 374 15.31 -13.44 14.02
N ALA A 375 14.59 -12.66 14.84
CA ALA A 375 13.76 -11.55 14.39
C ALA A 375 14.48 -10.54 13.49
N THR A 376 15.73 -10.15 13.81
CA THR A 376 16.49 -9.20 13.00
C THR A 376 16.66 -9.67 11.55
N GLN A 377 17.15 -10.90 11.36
CA GLN A 377 17.41 -11.43 10.01
C GLN A 377 16.09 -11.69 9.28
N ALA A 378 15.09 -12.20 9.98
CA ALA A 378 13.75 -12.40 9.44
C ALA A 378 13.16 -11.08 8.92
N ASN A 379 13.22 -10.00 9.71
CA ASN A 379 12.63 -8.71 9.36
C ASN A 379 13.35 -8.03 8.19
N ILE A 380 14.69 -8.15 8.11
CA ILE A 380 15.46 -7.66 6.95
C ILE A 380 15.12 -8.48 5.70
N LEU A 381 15.00 -9.81 5.83
CA LEU A 381 14.64 -10.69 4.73
C LEU A 381 13.21 -10.47 4.24
N VAL A 382 12.26 -10.20 5.15
CA VAL A 382 10.88 -9.83 4.84
C VAL A 382 10.83 -8.63 3.90
N GLY A 383 11.61 -7.58 4.16
CA GLY A 383 11.68 -6.44 3.24
C GLY A 383 12.31 -6.77 1.88
N ILE A 384 13.30 -7.67 1.84
CA ILE A 384 13.89 -8.13 0.57
C ILE A 384 12.88 -8.99 -0.22
N ILE A 385 12.15 -9.88 0.46
CA ILE A 385 11.06 -10.67 -0.14
C ILE A 385 9.99 -9.72 -0.69
N SER A 386 9.72 -8.62 0.02
CA SER A 386 8.79 -7.59 -0.43
C SER A 386 9.20 -6.91 -1.74
N ALA A 387 10.44 -7.06 -2.21
CA ALA A 387 10.84 -6.58 -3.54
C ALA A 387 10.21 -7.40 -4.68
N VAL A 388 9.78 -8.62 -4.40
CA VAL A 388 9.21 -9.54 -5.40
C VAL A 388 7.72 -9.78 -5.13
N VAL A 389 7.37 -9.90 -3.85
CA VAL A 389 6.01 -10.11 -3.38
C VAL A 389 5.49 -8.77 -2.85
N ASP A 390 4.30 -8.34 -3.25
CA ASP A 390 3.69 -7.11 -2.72
C ASP A 390 3.70 -7.10 -1.18
N ASN A 391 3.89 -5.93 -0.59
CA ASN A 391 4.16 -5.77 0.84
C ASN A 391 2.97 -6.19 1.73
N ILE A 392 1.75 -6.14 1.19
CA ILE A 392 0.50 -6.47 1.90
C ILE A 392 0.40 -7.96 2.26
N PRO A 393 0.49 -8.93 1.33
CA PRO A 393 0.53 -10.36 1.67
C PRO A 393 1.61 -10.71 2.69
N VAL A 394 2.80 -10.11 2.56
CA VAL A 394 3.94 -10.38 3.44
C VAL A 394 3.67 -9.85 4.85
N MET A 395 3.23 -8.60 4.99
CA MET A 395 2.93 -8.01 6.29
C MET A 395 1.75 -8.72 6.97
N PHE A 396 0.71 -9.08 6.21
CA PHE A 396 -0.40 -9.86 6.74
C PHE A 396 0.08 -11.20 7.30
N ALA A 397 0.89 -11.96 6.55
CA ALA A 397 1.45 -13.22 7.05
C ALA A 397 2.25 -13.03 8.35
N VAL A 398 3.05 -11.97 8.47
CA VAL A 398 3.79 -11.65 9.72
C VAL A 398 2.84 -11.34 10.87
N LEU A 399 1.79 -10.54 10.65
CA LEU A 399 0.79 -10.23 11.68
C LEU A 399 -0.05 -11.44 12.09
N THR A 400 -0.32 -12.36 11.16
CA THR A 400 -1.03 -13.61 11.46
C THR A 400 -0.13 -14.61 12.19
N MET A 401 1.17 -14.65 11.88
CA MET A 401 2.15 -15.45 12.64
C MET A 401 2.36 -14.91 14.06
N LEU A 402 2.18 -13.60 14.26
CA LEU A 402 2.35 -12.88 15.52
C LEU A 402 3.58 -13.32 16.33
N PRO A 403 4.80 -13.33 15.74
CA PRO A 403 5.99 -13.82 16.41
C PRO A 403 6.31 -12.97 17.65
N ASP A 404 6.79 -13.62 18.70
CA ASP A 404 7.27 -12.92 19.89
C ASP A 404 8.60 -12.21 19.58
N MET A 405 8.57 -10.87 19.52
CA MET A 405 9.74 -10.05 19.22
C MET A 405 9.61 -8.66 19.85
N SER A 406 10.76 -8.03 20.13
CA SER A 406 10.80 -6.74 20.82
C SER A 406 10.16 -5.61 20.00
N HIS A 407 9.82 -4.52 20.67
CA HIS A 407 9.17 -3.37 20.04
C HIS A 407 10.00 -2.81 18.87
N GLY A 408 11.33 -2.80 19.01
CA GLY A 408 12.26 -2.38 17.96
C GLY A 408 12.19 -3.27 16.71
N GLN A 409 11.89 -4.56 16.88
CA GLN A 409 11.71 -5.52 15.78
C GLN A 409 10.37 -5.32 15.05
N TRP A 410 9.29 -5.01 15.77
CA TRP A 410 8.02 -4.62 15.15
C TRP A 410 8.13 -3.32 14.34
N LEU A 411 8.86 -2.34 14.87
CA LEU A 411 9.21 -1.14 14.11
C LEU A 411 10.09 -1.47 12.90
N LEU A 412 11.06 -2.39 13.05
CA LEU A 412 11.94 -2.81 11.96
C LEU A 412 11.17 -3.47 10.82
N VAL A 413 10.30 -4.45 11.12
CA VAL A 413 9.51 -5.12 10.06
C VAL A 413 8.54 -4.18 9.37
N THR A 414 7.97 -3.23 10.12
CA THR A 414 7.09 -2.18 9.58
C THR A 414 7.86 -1.31 8.59
N LEU A 415 9.07 -0.88 8.95
CA LEU A 415 9.96 -0.14 8.06
C LEU A 415 10.34 -0.98 6.85
N THR A 416 10.92 -2.17 7.05
CA THR A 416 11.50 -2.98 5.97
C THR A 416 10.45 -3.50 5.00
N ALA A 417 9.27 -3.89 5.46
CA ALA A 417 8.15 -4.28 4.60
C ALA A 417 7.61 -3.08 3.81
N GLY A 418 7.51 -1.89 4.44
CA GLY A 418 7.06 -0.67 3.76
C GLY A 418 8.00 -0.21 2.64
N VAL A 419 9.32 -0.20 2.90
CA VAL A 419 10.31 0.30 1.93
C VAL A 419 10.88 -0.76 0.98
N GLY A 420 10.78 -2.05 1.36
CA GLY A 420 11.40 -3.16 0.63
C GLY A 420 10.90 -3.29 -0.81
N GLY A 421 9.60 -3.02 -1.02
CA GLY A 421 8.97 -2.99 -2.35
C GLY A 421 9.53 -1.97 -3.32
N SER A 422 10.39 -1.03 -2.88
CA SER A 422 11.09 -0.09 -3.77
C SER A 422 12.35 -0.67 -4.41
N LEU A 423 12.90 -1.79 -3.90
CA LEU A 423 14.14 -2.38 -4.43
C LEU A 423 14.00 -2.81 -5.90
N LEU A 424 12.83 -3.34 -6.26
CA LEU A 424 12.44 -3.64 -7.64
C LEU A 424 11.14 -2.92 -7.96
N SER A 425 10.98 -2.44 -9.19
CA SER A 425 9.78 -1.69 -9.59
C SER A 425 8.47 -2.49 -9.51
N ILE A 426 8.55 -3.81 -9.49
CA ILE A 426 7.39 -4.72 -9.38
C ILE A 426 7.04 -5.08 -7.93
N GLY A 427 7.89 -4.73 -6.96
CA GLY A 427 7.71 -5.09 -5.55
C GLY A 427 6.69 -4.25 -4.80
N SER A 428 6.12 -3.22 -5.44
CA SER A 428 5.09 -2.39 -4.83
C SER A 428 4.06 -1.96 -5.87
N ALA A 429 2.80 -1.81 -5.43
CA ALA A 429 1.72 -1.28 -6.26
C ALA A 429 2.07 0.08 -6.88
N ALA A 430 2.71 0.96 -6.12
CA ALA A 430 3.21 2.25 -6.59
C ALA A 430 4.19 2.10 -7.76
N GLY A 431 5.17 1.20 -7.64
CA GLY A 431 6.16 0.94 -8.70
C GLY A 431 5.53 0.44 -9.99
N VAL A 432 4.60 -0.53 -9.90
CA VAL A 432 3.89 -1.09 -11.05
C VAL A 432 2.99 -0.04 -11.71
N ALA A 433 2.27 0.74 -10.92
CA ALA A 433 1.35 1.75 -11.44
C ALA A 433 2.08 2.89 -12.16
N VAL A 434 3.19 3.38 -11.60
CA VAL A 434 4.04 4.39 -12.26
C VAL A 434 4.63 3.83 -13.56
N MET A 435 4.99 2.55 -13.61
CA MET A 435 5.43 1.88 -14.85
C MET A 435 4.32 1.83 -15.91
N GLY A 436 3.09 1.53 -15.48
CA GLY A 436 1.91 1.58 -16.33
C GLY A 436 1.60 2.98 -16.86
N GLN A 437 1.81 4.04 -16.07
CA GLN A 437 1.58 5.41 -16.47
C GLN A 437 2.68 5.97 -17.38
N ALA A 438 3.94 5.66 -17.09
CA ALA A 438 5.13 6.10 -17.83
C ALA A 438 5.58 5.07 -18.89
N ARG A 439 4.61 4.38 -19.51
CA ARG A 439 4.82 3.29 -20.48
C ARG A 439 5.82 3.69 -21.56
N GLY A 440 6.77 2.78 -21.82
CA GLY A 440 7.83 2.97 -22.82
C GLY A 440 8.99 3.87 -22.38
N THR A 441 8.95 4.43 -21.16
CA THR A 441 10.04 5.25 -20.61
C THR A 441 10.57 4.69 -19.29
N TYR A 442 9.72 4.61 -18.26
CA TYR A 442 10.07 3.95 -17.00
C TYR A 442 9.74 2.46 -17.12
N THR A 443 10.75 1.61 -16.98
CA THR A 443 10.65 0.15 -17.17
C THR A 443 11.38 -0.57 -16.03
N PHE A 444 11.06 -1.86 -15.85
CA PHE A 444 11.76 -2.71 -14.89
C PHE A 444 13.29 -2.64 -15.00
N PHE A 445 13.83 -2.75 -16.21
CA PHE A 445 15.28 -2.68 -16.43
C PHE A 445 15.85 -1.28 -16.16
N ALA A 446 15.09 -0.22 -16.38
CA ALA A 446 15.51 1.13 -16.05
C ALA A 446 15.59 1.33 -14.54
N HIS A 447 14.63 0.79 -13.77
CA HIS A 447 14.65 0.75 -12.32
C HIS A 447 15.81 -0.09 -11.77
N LEU A 448 16.02 -1.28 -12.35
CA LEU A 448 17.03 -2.24 -11.93
C LEU A 448 18.45 -1.64 -11.93
N LYS A 449 18.74 -0.72 -12.85
CA LYS A 449 20.03 0.02 -12.90
C LYS A 449 20.30 0.84 -11.64
N TRP A 450 19.26 1.21 -10.90
CA TRP A 450 19.32 2.02 -9.69
C TRP A 450 19.07 1.22 -8.40
N THR A 451 18.73 -0.07 -8.51
CA THR A 451 18.48 -0.93 -7.35
C THR A 451 19.62 -0.93 -6.34
N TRP A 452 20.88 -0.85 -6.77
CA TRP A 452 22.02 -0.75 -5.84
C TRP A 452 21.97 0.51 -4.98
N ALA A 453 21.57 1.66 -5.54
CA ALA A 453 21.43 2.91 -4.79
C ALA A 453 20.25 2.86 -3.82
N ILE A 454 19.15 2.24 -4.25
CA ILE A 454 17.97 2.01 -3.40
C ILE A 454 18.32 1.03 -2.26
N ALA A 455 19.09 -0.02 -2.54
CA ALA A 455 19.57 -0.97 -1.55
C ALA A 455 20.51 -0.31 -0.51
N LEU A 456 21.32 0.67 -0.92
CA LEU A 456 22.07 1.49 0.03
C LEU A 456 21.14 2.32 0.94
N GLY A 457 20.08 2.91 0.39
CA GLY A 457 19.03 3.57 1.19
C GLY A 457 18.37 2.61 2.18
N TYR A 458 18.01 1.41 1.72
CA TYR A 458 17.45 0.33 2.55
C TYR A 458 18.38 -0.02 3.72
N ALA A 459 19.65 -0.34 3.45
CA ALA A 459 20.64 -0.64 4.48
C ALA A 459 20.88 0.54 5.44
N ALA A 460 20.98 1.77 4.91
CA ALA A 460 21.17 2.98 5.71
C ALA A 460 19.97 3.24 6.65
N SER A 461 18.74 3.01 6.17
CA SER A 461 17.54 3.16 7.01
C SER A 461 17.47 2.16 8.14
N ILE A 462 17.88 0.90 7.90
CA ILE A 462 17.97 -0.14 8.93
C ILE A 462 19.04 0.24 9.98
N ALA A 463 20.22 0.68 9.53
CA ALA A 463 21.28 1.13 10.43
C ALA A 463 20.84 2.36 11.26
N CYS A 464 20.14 3.31 10.63
CA CYS A 464 19.55 4.47 11.29
C CYS A 464 18.53 4.05 12.36
N HIS A 465 17.68 3.07 12.04
CA HIS A 465 16.73 2.50 13.00
C HIS A 465 17.44 1.87 14.19
N PHE A 466 18.43 0.99 13.98
CA PHE A 466 19.17 0.41 15.09
C PHE A 466 19.87 1.46 15.96
N TRP A 467 20.41 2.51 15.34
CA TRP A 467 21.14 3.54 16.08
C TRP A 467 20.20 4.45 16.91
N LEU A 468 19.15 4.99 16.29
CA LEU A 468 18.23 5.91 16.97
C LEU A 468 17.30 5.20 17.95
N ASN A 469 16.94 3.95 17.63
CA ASN A 469 15.88 3.21 18.31
C ASN A 469 16.43 2.03 19.11
N ALA A 470 17.74 2.04 19.42
CA ALA A 470 18.44 1.02 20.21
C ALA A 470 17.72 0.67 21.52
N LYS A 471 17.08 1.64 22.17
CA LYS A 471 16.33 1.46 23.42
C LYS A 471 15.14 0.51 23.33
N TYR A 472 14.67 0.19 22.13
CA TYR A 472 13.50 -0.67 21.89
C TYR A 472 13.86 -2.12 21.56
N PHE A 473 15.16 -2.45 21.48
CA PHE A 473 15.65 -3.75 21.03
C PHE A 473 15.89 -4.74 22.17
#